data_AF-A0A1C4I675-F1
#
_entry.id   AF-A0A1C4I675-F1
#
_cell.length_a   1.000
_cell.length_b   1.000
_cell.length_c   1.000
_cell.angle_alpha   90.00
_cell.angle_beta   90.00
_cell.angle_gamma   90.00
#
_symmetry.space_group_name_H-M   'P 1'
#
loop_
_entity.id
_entity.type
_entity.pdbx_description
1 polymer ?
#
loop_
_entity_poly.entity_id
_entity_poly.type
_entity_poly.pdbx_seq_one_letter_code
_entity_poly.pdbx_strand_id
1 'polypeptide(L)'
;MAQNPGSHALVIAADLWSRFVDFGDRGTAALLADAAGAAVVGAVPGPYGILGTDLLSHGDESSLLVIEAGGSRKPASHATVDEGGHFLRMRGREVSDFVLGKVPQAVKDLLAKTGVRREDIAHFVPHQANGVLLGRLAEQIGFENARTHLTVGEYGNSGAASMAVTLDDANRSGLLRDGELVLLVGFGGGMALGASLLRWRTTGRVEL
;
A
#
# COMPACT_ATOMS: atom_id res chain seq x y z
N MET A 1 -15.47 -5.84 13.95
CA MET A 1 -15.15 -4.66 14.78
C MET A 1 -16.28 -3.65 14.84
N ALA A 2 -16.72 -2.99 13.75
CA ALA A 2 -17.88 -2.08 13.83
C ALA A 2 -19.17 -2.76 14.34
N GLN A 3 -19.40 -4.02 13.94
CA GLN A 3 -20.53 -4.84 14.40
C GLN A 3 -20.27 -5.57 15.74
N ASN A 4 -19.03 -5.56 16.23
CA ASN A 4 -18.65 -6.16 17.52
C ASN A 4 -17.46 -5.37 18.10
N PRO A 5 -17.73 -4.22 18.75
CA PRO A 5 -16.70 -3.24 19.12
C PRO A 5 -15.65 -3.77 20.10
N GLY A 6 -15.98 -4.77 20.92
CA GLY A 6 -15.04 -5.36 21.89
C GLY A 6 -14.07 -6.38 21.29
N SER A 7 -14.23 -6.75 20.02
CA SER A 7 -13.38 -7.75 19.36
C SER A 7 -12.12 -7.13 18.79
N HIS A 8 -11.01 -7.87 18.83
CA HIS A 8 -9.79 -7.53 18.11
C HIS A 8 -9.73 -8.27 16.77
N ALA A 9 -9.10 -7.66 15.77
CA ALA A 9 -8.81 -8.29 14.49
C ALA A 9 -7.31 -8.25 14.23
N LEU A 10 -6.73 -9.38 13.86
CA LEU A 10 -5.36 -9.46 13.34
C LEU A 10 -5.42 -9.29 11.82
N VAL A 11 -4.82 -8.23 11.31
CA VAL A 11 -4.68 -7.96 9.88
C VAL A 11 -3.25 -8.28 9.50
N ILE A 12 -3.06 -9.21 8.55
CA ILE A 12 -1.75 -9.62 8.04
C ILE A 12 -1.71 -9.32 6.55
N ALA A 13 -0.63 -8.71 6.11
CA ALA A 13 -0.29 -8.58 4.71
C ALA A 13 1.08 -9.24 4.48
N ALA A 14 1.14 -10.20 3.55
CA ALA A 14 2.34 -10.96 3.28
C ALA A 14 2.40 -11.32 1.80
N ASP A 15 3.53 -11.05 1.16
CA ASP A 15 3.81 -11.39 -0.23
C ASP A 15 5.21 -11.99 -0.37
N LEU A 16 5.33 -12.95 -1.30
CA LEU A 16 6.59 -13.59 -1.68
C LEU A 16 6.86 -13.34 -3.17
N TRP A 17 7.03 -12.07 -3.55
CA TRP A 17 7.19 -11.67 -4.95
C TRP A 17 8.43 -12.24 -5.62
N SER A 18 9.48 -12.59 -4.87
CA SER A 18 10.69 -13.24 -5.39
C SER A 18 10.39 -14.51 -6.20
N ARG A 19 9.26 -15.18 -5.91
CA ARG A 19 8.80 -16.39 -6.61
C ARG A 19 8.19 -16.14 -7.99
N PHE A 20 7.87 -14.89 -8.30
CA PHE A 20 7.20 -14.47 -9.53
C PHE A 20 8.05 -13.48 -10.35
N VAL A 21 9.32 -13.29 -9.98
CA VAL A 21 10.26 -12.43 -10.70
C VAL A 21 10.91 -13.18 -11.85
N ASP A 22 10.89 -12.58 -13.04
CA ASP A 22 11.78 -12.95 -14.14
C ASP A 22 13.13 -12.23 -13.94
N PHE A 23 14.18 -12.96 -13.53
CA PHE A 23 15.51 -12.36 -13.31
C PHE A 23 16.18 -11.84 -14.59
N GLY A 24 15.65 -12.18 -15.77
CA GLY A 24 16.01 -11.54 -17.03
C GLY A 24 15.40 -10.15 -17.21
N ASP A 25 14.29 -9.85 -16.54
CA ASP A 25 13.64 -8.55 -16.54
C ASP A 25 14.17 -7.65 -15.43
N ARG A 26 15.14 -6.80 -15.79
CA ARG A 26 15.73 -5.82 -14.86
C ARG A 26 14.72 -4.79 -14.34
N GLY A 27 13.60 -4.59 -15.02
CA GLY A 27 12.58 -3.63 -14.63
C GLY A 27 11.80 -4.06 -13.37
N THR A 28 11.64 -5.36 -13.16
CA THR A 28 10.94 -5.92 -12.00
C THR A 28 11.89 -6.56 -11.00
N ALA A 29 12.96 -7.22 -11.46
CA ALA A 29 13.90 -7.95 -10.61
C ALA A 29 14.65 -7.08 -9.59
N ALA A 30 14.88 -5.80 -9.89
CA ALA A 30 15.54 -4.87 -8.97
C ALA A 30 14.56 -4.19 -7.99
N LEU A 31 13.24 -4.38 -8.16
CA LEU A 31 12.21 -3.70 -7.38
C LEU A 31 11.55 -4.62 -6.36
N LEU A 32 11.17 -5.83 -6.76
CA LEU A 32 10.29 -6.68 -5.96
C LEU A 32 11.00 -7.39 -4.81
N ALA A 33 10.28 -7.57 -3.71
CA ALA A 33 10.78 -8.17 -2.49
C ALA A 33 9.74 -9.01 -1.75
N ASP A 34 10.21 -9.79 -0.79
CA ASP A 34 9.40 -10.62 0.09
C ASP A 34 9.28 -9.95 1.45
N ALA A 35 8.06 -9.84 1.99
CA ALA A 35 7.87 -9.36 3.36
C ALA A 35 6.51 -9.79 3.93
N ALA A 36 6.38 -9.65 5.25
CA ALA A 36 5.12 -9.71 5.95
C ALA A 36 5.04 -8.58 6.99
N GLY A 37 3.86 -8.01 7.16
CA GLY A 37 3.55 -7.04 8.21
C GLY A 37 2.17 -7.33 8.80
N ALA A 38 1.99 -6.96 10.06
CA ALA A 38 0.74 -7.23 10.76
C ALA A 38 0.35 -6.09 11.70
N ALA A 39 -0.96 -5.92 11.90
CA ALA A 39 -1.52 -5.00 12.88
C ALA A 39 -2.66 -5.68 13.64
N VAL A 40 -2.74 -5.40 14.94
CA VAL A 40 -3.93 -5.72 15.73
C VAL A 40 -4.83 -4.48 15.74
N VAL A 41 -6.01 -4.61 15.14
CA VAL A 41 -7.02 -3.56 15.11
C VAL A 41 -7.99 -3.83 16.25
N GLY A 42 -8.21 -2.80 17.08
CA GLY A 42 -9.02 -2.85 18.29
C GLY A 42 -9.79 -1.56 18.51
N ALA A 43 -10.70 -1.55 19.48
CA ALA A 43 -11.39 -0.32 19.87
C ALA A 43 -10.40 0.66 20.51
N VAL A 44 -10.55 1.93 20.17
CA VAL A 44 -9.81 3.05 20.77
C VAL A 44 -10.80 4.13 21.17
N PRO A 45 -10.54 4.88 22.25
CA PRO A 45 -11.40 6.00 22.61
C PRO A 45 -11.34 7.09 21.53
N GLY A 46 -12.43 7.84 21.38
CA GLY A 46 -12.41 9.05 20.54
C GLY A 46 -11.38 10.06 21.08
N PRO A 47 -10.70 10.83 20.21
CA PRO A 47 -10.94 10.98 18.76
C PRO A 47 -10.06 10.07 17.87
N TYR A 48 -9.48 8.99 18.41
CA TYR A 48 -8.49 8.15 17.71
C TYR A 48 -9.13 7.13 16.76
N GLY A 49 -8.30 6.52 15.91
CA GLY A 49 -8.69 5.42 15.02
C GLY A 49 -8.96 5.85 13.59
N ILE A 50 -9.59 4.97 12.82
CA ILE A 50 -9.87 5.19 11.39
C ILE A 50 -11.01 6.22 11.25
N LEU A 51 -10.74 7.31 10.55
CA LEU A 51 -11.67 8.41 10.29
C LEU A 51 -12.46 8.18 9.00
N GLY A 52 -11.84 7.53 8.02
CA GLY A 52 -12.46 7.25 6.73
C GLY A 52 -11.63 6.28 5.92
N THR A 53 -12.29 5.56 5.02
CA THR A 53 -11.64 4.68 4.05
C THR A 53 -12.44 4.71 2.76
N ASP A 54 -11.74 4.69 1.63
CA ASP A 54 -12.30 4.54 0.28
C ASP A 54 -11.53 3.44 -0.45
N LEU A 55 -12.27 2.62 -1.20
CA LEU A 55 -11.77 1.49 -1.97
C LEU A 55 -12.32 1.61 -3.39
N LEU A 56 -11.42 1.55 -4.38
CA LEU A 56 -11.73 1.70 -5.79
C LEU A 56 -11.12 0.54 -6.59
N SER A 57 -11.78 0.16 -7.67
CA SER A 57 -11.34 -0.90 -8.57
C SER A 57 -11.55 -0.49 -10.03
N HIS A 58 -10.56 -0.79 -10.85
CA HIS A 58 -10.47 -0.51 -12.28
C HIS A 58 -10.08 -1.80 -13.00
N GLY A 59 -11.01 -2.75 -13.04
CA GLY A 59 -10.82 -4.11 -13.59
C GLY A 59 -10.48 -4.14 -15.09
N ASP A 60 -10.89 -3.11 -15.81
CA ASP A 60 -10.56 -2.84 -17.20
C ASP A 60 -9.05 -2.62 -17.43
N GLU A 61 -8.33 -2.19 -16.41
CA GLU A 61 -6.87 -1.97 -16.41
C GLU A 61 -6.09 -3.19 -15.87
N SER A 62 -6.72 -4.35 -15.68
CA SER A 62 -6.09 -5.54 -15.09
C SER A 62 -4.84 -6.03 -15.83
N SER A 63 -4.73 -5.75 -17.13
CA SER A 63 -3.57 -6.14 -17.94
C SER A 63 -2.30 -5.32 -17.68
N LEU A 64 -2.38 -4.23 -16.91
CA LEU A 64 -1.22 -3.39 -16.58
C LEU A 64 -0.24 -4.09 -15.62
N LEU A 65 -0.75 -4.97 -14.76
CA LEU A 65 0.04 -5.70 -13.76
C LEU A 65 -0.58 -7.08 -13.55
N VAL A 66 0.04 -8.11 -14.13
CA VAL A 66 -0.59 -9.43 -14.26
C VAL A 66 0.41 -10.58 -14.19
N ILE A 67 -0.02 -11.71 -13.65
CA ILE A 67 0.59 -13.03 -13.85
C ILE A 67 -0.38 -13.83 -14.72
N GLU A 68 0.04 -14.21 -15.91
CA GLU A 68 -0.83 -14.76 -16.97
C GLU A 68 -1.25 -16.21 -16.72
N ALA A 69 -0.40 -16.99 -16.06
CA ALA A 69 -0.56 -18.43 -15.83
C ALA A 69 -0.38 -18.84 -14.37
N GLY A 70 -0.74 -20.09 -14.06
CA GLY A 70 -0.65 -20.67 -12.71
C GLY A 70 -1.96 -20.64 -11.93
N GLY A 71 -2.90 -19.78 -12.32
CA GLY A 71 -4.28 -19.79 -11.83
C GLY A 71 -5.20 -20.75 -12.60
N SER A 72 -6.47 -20.83 -12.21
CA SER A 72 -7.47 -21.72 -12.84
C SER A 72 -7.81 -21.38 -14.29
N ARG A 73 -7.65 -20.11 -14.70
CA ARG A 73 -7.91 -19.65 -16.08
C ARG A 73 -6.89 -20.20 -17.08
N LYS A 74 -5.61 -20.26 -16.67
CA LYS A 74 -4.51 -20.84 -17.45
C LYS A 74 -3.65 -21.69 -16.49
N PRO A 75 -4.04 -22.95 -16.22
CA PRO A 75 -3.37 -23.82 -15.25
C PRO A 75 -1.90 -24.06 -15.59
N ALA A 76 -1.13 -24.44 -14.57
CA ALA A 76 0.28 -24.79 -14.75
C ALA A 76 0.44 -26.01 -15.67
N SER A 77 1.38 -25.88 -16.60
CA SER A 77 1.78 -26.90 -17.59
C SER A 77 3.20 -26.60 -18.05
N HIS A 78 3.89 -27.57 -18.66
CA HIS A 78 5.21 -27.32 -19.26
C HIS A 78 5.16 -26.13 -20.23
N ALA A 79 4.15 -26.08 -21.10
CA ALA A 79 3.98 -24.98 -22.05
C ALA A 79 3.90 -23.60 -21.38
N THR A 80 3.13 -23.46 -20.29
CA THR A 80 2.99 -22.16 -19.60
C THR A 80 4.26 -21.72 -18.87
N VAL A 81 5.06 -22.68 -18.40
CA VAL A 81 6.36 -22.42 -17.79
C VAL A 81 7.35 -21.99 -18.87
N ASP A 82 7.42 -22.70 -19.99
CA ASP A 82 8.32 -22.39 -21.10
C ASP A 82 7.99 -21.03 -21.74
N GLU A 83 6.71 -20.64 -21.76
CA GLU A 83 6.24 -19.31 -22.18
C GLU A 83 6.53 -18.20 -21.15
N GLY A 84 7.00 -18.53 -19.95
CA GLY A 84 7.25 -17.57 -18.87
C GLY A 84 5.98 -16.89 -18.34
N GLY A 85 4.83 -17.57 -18.43
CA GLY A 85 3.52 -17.03 -18.03
C GLY A 85 3.31 -16.93 -16.51
N HIS A 86 4.22 -17.51 -15.73
CA HIS A 86 4.18 -17.52 -14.25
C HIS A 86 4.93 -16.33 -13.63
N PHE A 87 5.60 -15.52 -14.45
CA PHE A 87 6.25 -14.29 -13.99
C PHE A 87 5.28 -13.11 -14.01
N LEU A 88 5.50 -12.18 -13.09
CA LEU A 88 4.81 -10.89 -13.09
C LEU A 88 5.21 -10.11 -14.35
N ARG A 89 4.21 -9.64 -15.09
CA ARG A 89 4.36 -8.71 -16.20
C ARG A 89 3.79 -7.37 -15.78
N MET A 90 4.58 -6.31 -15.95
CA MET A 90 4.23 -4.95 -15.56
C MET A 90 4.45 -3.97 -16.71
N ARG A 91 3.40 -3.21 -17.04
CA ARG A 91 3.48 -2.04 -17.92
C ARG A 91 3.82 -0.81 -17.10
N GLY A 92 5.08 -0.68 -16.69
CA GLY A 92 5.49 0.23 -15.61
C GLY A 92 5.16 1.72 -15.85
N ARG A 93 5.20 2.18 -17.11
CA ARG A 93 4.82 3.55 -17.46
C ARG A 93 3.32 3.76 -17.28
N GLU A 94 2.50 2.86 -17.83
CA GLU A 94 1.05 2.91 -17.75
C GLU A 94 0.56 2.73 -16.31
N VAL A 95 1.22 1.89 -15.51
CA VAL A 95 0.97 1.79 -14.06
C VAL A 95 1.26 3.14 -13.37
N SER A 96 2.36 3.81 -13.73
CA SER A 96 2.70 5.12 -13.16
C SER A 96 1.68 6.19 -13.57
N ASP A 97 1.26 6.20 -14.84
CA ASP A 97 0.25 7.12 -15.38
C ASP A 97 -1.12 6.89 -14.70
N PHE A 98 -1.51 5.63 -14.48
CA PHE A 98 -2.70 5.27 -13.70
C PHE A 98 -2.62 5.83 -12.27
N VAL A 99 -1.52 5.59 -11.57
CA VAL A 99 -1.33 6.03 -10.17
C VAL A 99 -1.41 7.55 -10.08
N LEU A 100 -0.65 8.26 -10.91
CA LEU A 100 -0.66 9.73 -10.93
C LEU A 100 -2.01 10.31 -11.39
N GLY A 101 -2.76 9.58 -12.21
CA GLY A 101 -4.08 10.01 -12.68
C GLY A 101 -5.23 9.75 -11.71
N LYS A 102 -5.14 8.73 -10.83
CA LYS A 102 -6.26 8.28 -9.97
C LYS A 102 -6.06 8.58 -8.50
N VAL A 103 -4.84 8.41 -7.98
CA VAL A 103 -4.58 8.49 -6.54
C VAL A 103 -4.84 9.90 -5.96
N PRO A 104 -4.38 11.01 -6.57
CA PRO A 104 -4.62 12.33 -6.01
C PRO A 104 -6.10 12.67 -5.88
N GLN A 105 -6.92 12.21 -6.83
CA GLN A 105 -8.37 12.41 -6.77
C GLN A 105 -9.00 11.59 -5.63
N ALA A 106 -8.62 10.32 -5.46
CA ALA A 106 -9.12 9.50 -4.36
C ALA A 106 -8.74 10.09 -2.98
N VAL A 107 -7.52 10.62 -2.83
CA VAL A 107 -7.09 11.31 -1.60
C VAL A 107 -7.94 12.55 -1.36
N LYS A 108 -8.15 13.38 -2.39
CA LYS A 108 -8.98 14.58 -2.30
C LYS A 108 -10.41 14.24 -1.85
N ASP A 109 -11.00 13.20 -2.42
CA ASP A 109 -12.37 12.77 -2.10
C ASP A 109 -12.48 12.26 -0.66
N LEU A 110 -11.49 11.48 -0.20
CA LEU A 110 -11.41 11.01 1.19
C LEU A 110 -11.28 12.17 2.19
N LEU A 111 -10.43 13.16 1.89
CA LEU A 111 -10.25 14.35 2.72
C LEU A 111 -11.54 15.18 2.79
N ALA A 112 -12.21 15.37 1.65
CA ALA A 112 -13.51 16.06 1.61
C ALA A 112 -14.58 15.31 2.43
N LYS A 113 -14.67 13.98 2.29
CA LYS A 113 -15.58 13.11 3.03
C LYS A 113 -15.37 13.16 4.55
N THR A 114 -14.12 13.27 4.99
CA THR A 114 -13.76 13.32 6.41
C THR A 114 -13.74 14.73 6.99
N GLY A 115 -13.84 15.77 6.15
CA GLY A 115 -13.72 17.18 6.58
C GLY A 115 -12.32 17.57 7.05
N VAL A 116 -11.31 16.75 6.76
CA VAL A 116 -9.91 17.00 7.13
C VAL A 116 -9.24 17.81 6.04
N ARG A 117 -8.50 18.85 6.44
CA ARG A 117 -7.73 19.64 5.49
C ARG A 117 -6.41 18.94 5.19
N ARG A 118 -5.94 19.04 3.95
CA ARG A 118 -4.71 18.38 3.49
C ARG A 118 -3.50 18.80 4.32
N GLU A 119 -3.43 20.06 4.73
CA GLU A 119 -2.37 20.65 5.55
C GLU A 119 -2.30 20.09 6.98
N ASP A 120 -3.36 19.44 7.45
CA ASP A 120 -3.42 18.81 8.78
C ASP A 120 -2.85 17.36 8.76
N ILE A 121 -2.53 16.82 7.58
CA ILE A 121 -1.90 15.50 7.44
C ILE A 121 -0.44 15.58 7.88
N ALA A 122 -0.08 14.83 8.92
CA ALA A 122 1.27 14.77 9.46
C ALA A 122 2.12 13.68 8.80
N HIS A 123 1.49 12.57 8.37
CA HIS A 123 2.19 11.43 7.81
C HIS A 123 1.49 10.88 6.57
N PHE A 124 2.28 10.58 5.55
CA PHE A 124 1.86 9.87 4.36
C PHE A 124 2.62 8.55 4.24
N VAL A 125 1.90 7.43 4.28
CA VAL A 125 2.43 6.07 4.13
C VAL A 125 1.84 5.45 2.86
N PRO A 126 2.49 5.61 1.71
CA PRO A 126 2.06 4.98 0.47
C PRO A 126 2.49 3.51 0.38
N HIS A 127 1.87 2.77 -0.53
CA HIS A 127 2.45 1.53 -1.07
C HIS A 127 3.84 1.80 -1.65
N GLN A 128 4.80 0.93 -1.35
CA GLN A 128 6.23 1.13 -1.65
C GLN A 128 6.57 0.64 -3.07
N ALA A 129 5.98 1.27 -4.09
CA ALA A 129 6.14 0.82 -5.48
C ALA A 129 7.56 1.08 -6.04
N ASN A 130 7.95 2.34 -6.14
CA ASN A 130 9.30 2.79 -6.46
C ASN A 130 9.46 4.26 -6.01
N GLY A 131 10.66 4.66 -5.60
CA GLY A 131 10.89 5.99 -5.02
C GLY A 131 10.58 7.17 -5.96
N VAL A 132 10.78 6.99 -7.27
CA VAL A 132 10.54 8.05 -8.27
C VAL A 132 9.04 8.36 -8.41
N LEU A 133 8.21 7.33 -8.54
CA LEU A 133 6.76 7.46 -8.60
C LEU A 133 6.22 8.10 -7.31
N LEU A 134 6.74 7.66 -6.16
CA LEU A 134 6.29 8.17 -4.86
C LEU A 134 6.64 9.63 -4.62
N GLY A 135 7.82 10.09 -5.07
CA GLY A 135 8.18 11.50 -5.04
C GLY A 135 7.19 12.36 -5.84
N ARG A 136 6.93 11.98 -7.10
CA ARG A 136 5.96 12.67 -7.97
C ARG A 136 4.55 12.65 -7.39
N LEU A 137 4.13 11.54 -6.80
CA LEU A 137 2.82 11.39 -6.20
C LEU A 137 2.65 12.32 -4.99
N ALA A 138 3.65 12.40 -4.11
CA ALA A 138 3.62 13.30 -2.95
C ALA A 138 3.56 14.77 -3.38
N GLU A 139 4.34 15.16 -4.39
CA GLU A 139 4.30 16.50 -5.00
C GLU A 139 2.93 16.81 -5.60
N GLN A 140 2.35 15.88 -6.36
CA GLN A 140 1.06 16.08 -7.04
C GLN A 140 -0.13 16.15 -6.07
N ILE A 141 -0.09 15.37 -4.97
CA ILE A 141 -1.09 15.51 -3.90
C ILE A 141 -0.92 16.87 -3.20
N GLY A 142 0.30 17.41 -3.15
CA GLY A 142 0.60 18.73 -2.59
C GLY A 142 0.68 18.72 -1.06
N PHE A 143 1.34 17.71 -0.49
CA PHE A 143 1.63 17.69 0.94
C PHE A 143 2.76 18.67 1.27
N GLU A 144 2.45 19.73 2.02
CA GLU A 144 3.44 20.71 2.48
C GLU A 144 4.08 20.30 3.82
N ASN A 145 3.27 19.72 4.72
CA ASN A 145 3.69 19.40 6.10
C ASN A 145 3.85 17.89 6.35
N ALA A 146 3.34 17.04 5.46
CA ALA A 146 3.31 15.61 5.71
C ALA A 146 4.70 15.00 5.48
N ARG A 147 5.17 14.23 6.46
CA ARG A 147 6.31 13.33 6.27
C ARG A 147 5.87 12.15 5.41
N THR A 148 6.46 12.02 4.23
CA THR A 148 6.30 10.81 3.40
C THR A 148 7.26 9.74 3.89
N HIS A 149 6.73 8.59 4.29
CA HIS A 149 7.52 7.46 4.77
C HIS A 149 7.88 6.54 3.60
N LEU A 150 9.18 6.35 3.38
CA LEU A 150 9.73 5.59 2.27
C LEU A 150 10.71 4.54 2.79
N THR A 151 10.35 3.27 2.67
CA THR A 151 11.22 2.13 2.98
C THR A 151 11.54 1.29 1.75
N VAL A 152 11.03 1.66 0.56
CA VAL A 152 11.32 0.98 -0.72
C VAL A 152 12.82 0.87 -1.03
N GLY A 153 13.64 1.83 -0.56
CA GLY A 153 15.09 1.79 -0.77
C GLY A 153 15.82 0.75 0.09
N GLU A 154 15.20 0.31 1.19
CA GLU A 154 15.78 -0.65 2.12
C GLU A 154 15.18 -2.05 1.94
N TYR A 155 13.86 -2.14 1.80
CA TYR A 155 13.14 -3.42 1.74
C TYR A 155 12.57 -3.76 0.36
N GLY A 156 12.67 -2.86 -0.62
CA GLY A 156 12.05 -3.05 -1.93
C GLY A 156 10.51 -2.96 -1.91
N ASN A 157 9.91 -3.32 -3.04
CA ASN A 157 8.48 -3.41 -3.23
C ASN A 157 7.97 -4.80 -2.84
N SER A 158 7.42 -4.89 -1.63
CA SER A 158 6.86 -6.13 -1.08
C SER A 158 5.32 -6.21 -1.19
N GLY A 159 4.74 -5.60 -2.23
CA GLY A 159 3.31 -5.64 -2.50
C GLY A 159 2.44 -5.20 -1.32
N ALA A 160 1.49 -6.03 -0.92
CA ALA A 160 0.54 -5.79 0.16
C ALA A 160 1.23 -5.54 1.50
N ALA A 161 2.36 -6.21 1.77
CA ALA A 161 3.09 -6.06 3.02
C ALA A 161 3.74 -4.68 3.17
N SER A 162 3.97 -3.97 2.07
CA SER A 162 4.84 -2.80 2.06
C SER A 162 4.39 -1.72 3.04
N MET A 163 3.09 -1.41 3.06
CA MET A 163 2.55 -0.35 3.90
C MET A 163 2.59 -0.74 5.38
N ALA A 164 2.35 -2.01 5.71
CA ALA A 164 2.40 -2.49 7.08
C ALA A 164 3.85 -2.43 7.62
N VAL A 165 4.82 -2.82 6.81
CA VAL A 165 6.26 -2.71 7.13
C VAL A 165 6.65 -1.24 7.31
N THR A 166 6.29 -0.35 6.36
CA THR A 166 6.61 1.08 6.46
C THR A 166 5.95 1.75 7.67
N LEU A 167 4.70 1.38 8.01
CA LEU A 167 4.01 1.92 9.16
C LEU A 167 4.64 1.47 10.48
N ASP A 168 5.05 0.20 10.57
CA ASP A 168 5.77 -0.33 11.74
C ASP A 168 7.15 0.32 11.89
N ASP A 169 7.88 0.52 10.78
CA ASP A 169 9.16 1.24 10.76
C ASP A 169 9.03 2.67 11.33
N ALA A 170 8.03 3.42 10.85
CA ALA A 170 7.73 4.76 11.34
C ALA A 170 7.35 4.77 12.85
N ASN A 171 6.57 3.78 13.29
CA ASN A 171 6.17 3.63 14.69
C ASN A 171 7.37 3.30 15.60
N ARG A 172 8.19 2.30 15.22
CA ARG A 172 9.37 1.89 15.99
C ARG A 172 10.41 2.99 16.09
N SER A 173 10.55 3.79 15.03
CA SER A 173 11.40 4.97 14.97
C SER A 173 10.91 6.15 15.83
N GLY A 174 9.73 6.03 16.47
CA GLY A 174 9.18 7.07 17.34
C GLY A 174 8.74 8.33 16.59
N LEU A 175 8.48 8.22 15.28
CA LEU A 175 8.10 9.35 14.43
C LEU A 175 6.61 9.67 14.53
N LEU A 176 5.77 8.69 14.87
CA LEU A 176 4.32 8.85 14.99
C LEU A 176 3.95 9.26 16.41
N ARG A 177 3.24 10.39 16.57
CA ARG A 177 2.74 10.85 17.87
C ARG A 177 1.23 10.71 17.97
N ASP A 178 0.75 10.57 19.19
CA ASP A 178 -0.68 10.48 19.46
C ASP A 178 -1.43 11.70 18.94
N GLY A 179 -2.53 11.46 18.25
CA GLY A 179 -3.40 12.50 17.71
C GLY A 179 -3.01 13.00 16.32
N GLU A 180 -1.82 12.67 15.81
CA GLU A 180 -1.38 13.01 14.46
C GLU A 180 -2.17 12.23 13.40
N LEU A 181 -2.40 12.87 12.25
CA LEU A 181 -3.13 12.27 11.14
C LEU A 181 -2.18 11.52 10.21
N VAL A 182 -2.50 10.25 9.99
CA VAL A 182 -1.74 9.34 9.11
C VAL A 182 -2.64 8.96 7.95
N LEU A 183 -2.18 9.28 6.74
CA LEU A 183 -2.82 8.86 5.50
C LEU A 183 -2.09 7.63 4.95
N LEU A 184 -2.84 6.55 4.80
CA LEU A 184 -2.42 5.30 4.18
C LEU A 184 -2.98 5.24 2.76
N VAL A 185 -2.15 4.98 1.74
CA VAL A 185 -2.63 4.82 0.36
C VAL A 185 -1.96 3.63 -0.32
N GLY A 186 -2.77 2.63 -0.68
CA GLY A 186 -2.33 1.44 -1.41
C GLY A 186 -2.86 1.41 -2.83
N PHE A 187 -2.07 0.90 -3.76
CA PHE A 187 -2.49 0.64 -5.13
C PHE A 187 -1.74 -0.56 -5.69
N GLY A 188 -2.33 -1.27 -6.65
CA GLY A 188 -1.71 -2.47 -7.22
C GLY A 188 -2.58 -3.15 -8.26
N GLY A 189 -2.30 -4.43 -8.51
CA GLY A 189 -2.97 -5.24 -9.54
C GLY A 189 -4.48 -5.26 -9.38
N GLY A 190 -5.19 -5.26 -10.51
CA GLY A 190 -6.64 -5.09 -10.55
C GLY A 190 -7.10 -4.30 -11.76
N MET A 191 -6.73 -3.01 -11.92
CA MET A 191 -5.99 -2.18 -10.95
C MET A 191 -6.87 -1.83 -9.74
N ALA A 192 -6.32 -1.91 -8.54
CA ALA A 192 -7.02 -1.58 -7.30
C ALA A 192 -6.35 -0.41 -6.59
N LEU A 193 -7.14 0.39 -5.86
CA LEU A 193 -6.70 1.53 -5.07
C LEU A 193 -7.48 1.57 -3.76
N GLY A 194 -6.80 1.82 -2.65
CA GLY A 194 -7.41 2.07 -1.35
C GLY A 194 -6.72 3.23 -0.64
N ALA A 195 -7.52 4.06 0.01
CA ALA A 195 -7.02 5.13 0.88
C ALA A 195 -7.70 5.02 2.25
N SER A 196 -6.93 5.15 3.33
CA SER A 196 -7.44 5.15 4.69
C SER A 196 -6.81 6.30 5.46
N LEU A 197 -7.64 7.09 6.13
CA LEU A 197 -7.21 8.17 6.99
C LEU A 197 -7.47 7.77 8.44
N LEU A 198 -6.45 7.88 9.27
CA LEU A 198 -6.55 7.55 10.69
C LEU A 198 -5.89 8.61 11.56
N ARG A 199 -6.42 8.76 12.78
CA ARG A 199 -5.79 9.51 13.85
C ARG A 199 -5.01 8.55 14.73
N TRP A 200 -3.69 8.71 14.76
CA TRP A 200 -2.78 7.78 15.41
C TRP A 200 -2.96 7.75 16.92
N ARG A 201 -2.83 6.55 17.49
CA ARG A 201 -2.74 6.33 18.93
C ARG A 201 -1.73 5.24 19.19
N THR A 202 -0.71 5.57 19.98
CA THR A 202 0.22 4.60 20.52
C THR A 202 -0.52 3.73 21.52
N THR A 203 -0.70 2.46 21.18
CA THR A 203 -1.08 1.43 22.13
C THR A 203 0.22 0.91 22.77
N GLY A 204 0.18 0.61 24.08
CA GLY A 204 1.38 0.29 24.85
C GLY A 204 2.25 -0.75 24.13
N ARG A 205 3.57 -0.50 24.08
CA ARG A 205 4.53 -1.47 23.54
C ARG A 205 4.36 -2.77 24.34
N VAL A 206 4.02 -3.85 23.66
CA VAL A 206 4.26 -5.17 24.22
C VAL A 206 5.77 -5.33 24.18
N GLU A 207 6.43 -5.11 25.31
CA GLU A 207 7.80 -5.59 25.48
C GLU A 207 7.74 -7.12 25.34
N LEU A 208 8.38 -7.63 24.28
CA LEU A 208 8.59 -9.06 24.06
C LEU A 208 9.84 -9.50 24.82
#